data_AF-A0A3Q8ZNE3-F1
#
_entry.id   AF-A0A3Q8ZNE3-F1
#
_cell.length_a   1.000
_cell.length_b   1.000
_cell.length_c   1.000
_cell.angle_alpha   90.00
_cell.angle_beta   90.00
_cell.angle_gamma   90.00
#
_symmetry.space_group_name_H-M   'P 1'
#
loop_
_entity.id
_entity.type
_entity.pdbx_description
1 polymer ?
#
loop_
_entity_poly.entity_id
_entity_poly.type
_entity_poly.pdbx_seq_one_letter_code
_entity_poly.pdbx_strand_id
1 'polypeptide(L)'
;MPTFRFEAVQLGKTKIVEEELSSADLASPRALEMAHAALVAEDPAGAAQSGSSIKVYDEAGYLVATVNFSDVVRDIPGLRSSSSKAPGEEPGVMRSG
;
A
#
# COMPACT_ATOMS: atom_id res chain seq x y z
N MET A 1 16.60 -9.83 -20.51
CA MET A 1 15.19 -9.79 -20.09
C MET A 1 14.82 -8.31 -19.90
N PRO A 2 13.55 -7.88 -19.89
CA PRO A 2 13.24 -6.46 -19.73
C PRO A 2 13.62 -5.95 -18.32
N THR A 3 14.28 -4.79 -18.28
CA THR A 3 14.63 -4.09 -17.04
C THR A 3 13.53 -3.10 -16.68
N PHE A 4 13.13 -3.11 -15.42
CA PHE A 4 12.12 -2.20 -14.88
C PHE A 4 12.70 -1.35 -13.77
N ARG A 5 12.31 -0.07 -13.76
CA ARG A 5 12.66 0.88 -12.70
C ARG A 5 11.48 1.04 -11.75
N PHE A 6 11.65 0.60 -10.52
CA PHE A 6 10.70 0.77 -9.43
C PHE A 6 11.08 2.01 -8.64
N GLU A 7 10.21 3.01 -8.68
CA GLU A 7 10.34 4.25 -7.93
C GLU A 7 9.35 4.22 -6.76
N ALA A 8 9.84 3.90 -5.56
CA ALA A 8 9.09 3.88 -4.33
C ALA A 8 9.20 5.24 -3.63
N VAL A 9 8.09 5.96 -3.51
CA VAL A 9 8.00 7.18 -2.71
C VAL A 9 7.30 6.82 -1.42
N GLN A 10 8.00 6.99 -0.30
CA GLN A 10 7.48 6.71 1.03
C GLN A 10 7.90 7.82 1.97
N LEU A 11 6.95 8.48 2.64
CA LEU A 11 7.25 9.55 3.61
C LEU A 11 8.12 10.69 3.05
N GLY A 12 7.96 11.03 1.77
CA GLY A 12 8.78 12.04 1.10
C GLY A 12 10.22 11.60 0.79
N LYS A 13 10.56 10.34 1.04
CA LYS A 13 11.81 9.70 0.59
C LYS A 13 11.53 8.91 -0.67
N THR A 14 12.38 9.09 -1.68
CA THR A 14 12.33 8.31 -2.92
C THR A 14 13.42 7.26 -2.90
N LYS A 15 13.05 6.00 -3.09
CA LYS A 15 13.95 4.88 -3.32
C LYS A 15 13.74 4.37 -4.73
N ILE A 16 14.83 4.25 -5.49
CA ILE A 16 14.80 3.67 -6.83
C ILE A 16 15.46 2.31 -6.77
N VAL A 17 14.82 1.31 -7.39
CA VAL A 17 15.35 -0.03 -7.58
C VAL A 17 15.17 -0.40 -9.04
N GLU A 18 16.22 -0.89 -9.67
CA GLU A 18 16.15 -1.44 -11.02
C GLU A 18 16.23 -2.96 -10.92
N GLU A 19 15.30 -3.66 -11.57
CA GLU A 19 15.22 -5.11 -11.54
C GLU A 19 14.89 -5.66 -12.93
N GLU A 20 15.59 -6.73 -13.31
CA GLU A 20 15.33 -7.44 -14.55
C GLU A 20 14.24 -8.50 -14.29
N LEU A 21 13.13 -8.43 -15.02
CA LEU A 21 12.01 -9.36 -14.88
C LEU A 21 11.85 -10.23 -16.12
N SER A 22 11.33 -11.44 -15.93
CA SER A 22 11.11 -12.37 -17.05
C SER A 22 10.03 -11.91 -18.05
N SER A 23 9.08 -11.07 -17.62
CA SER A 23 8.07 -10.43 -18.49
C SER A 23 7.51 -9.16 -17.86
N ALA A 24 6.84 -8.33 -18.68
CA ALA A 24 6.18 -7.11 -18.22
C ALA A 24 4.97 -7.38 -17.30
N ASP A 25 4.29 -8.52 -17.47
CA ASP A 25 3.18 -8.93 -16.61
C ASP A 25 3.59 -9.12 -15.14
N LEU A 26 4.89 -9.34 -14.88
CA LEU A 26 5.43 -9.48 -13.54
C LEU A 26 5.72 -8.13 -12.85
N ALA A 27 5.73 -7.02 -13.59
CA ALA A 27 6.05 -5.69 -13.04
C ALA A 27 5.04 -5.24 -11.96
N SER A 28 3.75 -5.45 -12.23
CA SER A 28 2.66 -5.13 -11.30
C SER A 28 2.68 -5.97 -10.02
N PRO A 29 2.67 -7.33 -10.07
CA PRO A 29 2.73 -8.13 -8.85
C PRO A 29 4.02 -7.89 -8.08
N ARG A 30 5.16 -7.66 -8.77
CA ARG A 30 6.42 -7.32 -8.10
C ARG A 30 6.35 -6.01 -7.33
N ALA A 31 5.74 -4.97 -7.90
CA ALA A 31 5.53 -3.70 -7.21
C ALA A 31 4.63 -3.84 -5.98
N LEU A 32 3.63 -4.73 -6.05
CA LEU A 32 2.75 -5.05 -4.93
C LEU A 32 3.52 -5.75 -3.80
N GLU A 33 4.34 -6.75 -4.13
CA GLU A 33 5.23 -7.40 -3.15
C GLU A 33 6.18 -6.40 -2.47
N MET A 34 6.76 -5.47 -3.23
CA MET A 34 7.60 -4.41 -2.69
C MET A 34 6.84 -3.48 -1.74
N ALA A 35 5.59 -3.14 -2.06
CA ALA A 35 4.73 -2.34 -1.20
C ALA A 35 4.45 -3.07 0.13
N HIS A 36 4.09 -4.36 0.07
CA HIS A 36 3.89 -5.18 1.27
C HIS A 36 5.14 -5.27 2.13
N ALA A 37 6.30 -5.53 1.53
CA ALA A 37 7.56 -5.60 2.26
C ALA A 37 7.91 -4.27 2.95
N ALA A 38 7.68 -3.15 2.27
CA ALA A 38 7.89 -1.81 2.83
C ALA A 38 6.93 -1.50 3.99
N LEU A 39 5.67 -1.94 3.89
CA LEU A 39 4.67 -1.81 4.96
C LEU A 39 4.98 -2.68 6.19
N VAL A 40 5.65 -3.83 6.02
CA VAL A 40 6.07 -4.70 7.13
C VAL A 40 7.34 -4.17 7.79
N ALA A 41 8.24 -3.59 7.01
CA ALA A 41 9.51 -3.05 7.51
C ALA A 41 9.37 -1.73 8.29
N GLU A 42 8.35 -0.93 8.00
CA GLU A 42 8.03 0.30 8.72
C GLU A 42 6.79 0.13 9.60
N ASP A 43 6.76 0.78 10.77
CA ASP A 43 5.64 0.66 11.70
C ASP A 43 4.33 1.20 11.07
N PRO A 44 3.26 0.38 10.96
CA PRO A 44 2.04 0.74 10.24
C PRO A 44 1.20 1.82 10.95
N ALA A 45 1.57 2.26 12.16
CA ALA A 45 0.75 3.15 12.99
C ALA A 45 0.76 4.64 12.61
N GLY A 46 1.63 5.08 11.70
CA GLY A 46 1.75 6.50 11.37
C GLY A 46 0.96 6.91 10.14
N ALA A 47 0.46 8.15 10.11
CA ALA A 47 -0.13 8.88 8.97
C ALA A 47 0.75 8.98 7.69
N ALA A 48 1.80 8.15 7.62
CA ALA A 48 2.84 8.01 6.64
C ALA A 48 2.43 7.40 5.29
N GLN A 49 1.30 6.70 5.27
CA GLN A 49 0.85 5.94 4.09
C GLN A 49 0.07 6.81 3.09
N SER A 50 -0.43 7.96 3.53
CA SER A 50 -1.17 8.89 2.68
C SER A 50 -0.18 9.63 1.77
N GLY A 51 -0.12 9.21 0.49
CA GLY A 51 0.84 9.72 -0.50
C GLY A 51 2.03 8.81 -0.80
N SER A 52 2.11 7.63 -0.17
CA SER A 52 3.13 6.63 -0.49
C SER A 52 2.71 5.76 -1.67
N SER A 53 3.59 5.60 -2.65
CA SER A 53 3.31 4.85 -3.89
C SER A 53 4.59 4.24 -4.49
N ILE A 54 4.42 3.16 -5.25
CA ILE A 54 5.45 2.62 -6.13
C ILE A 54 5.00 2.83 -7.57
N LYS A 55 5.83 3.50 -8.36
CA LYS A 55 5.68 3.63 -9.81
C LYS A 55 6.66 2.71 -10.50
N VAL A 56 6.22 2.01 -11.53
CA VAL A 56 7.06 1.12 -12.30
C VAL A 56 7.21 1.65 -13.70
N TYR A 57 8.46 1.82 -14.14
CA TYR A 57 8.79 2.26 -15.48
C TYR A 57 9.48 1.14 -16.23
N ASP A 58 9.18 1.00 -17.53
CA ASP A 58 9.96 0.11 -18.41
C ASP A 58 11.32 0.74 -18.79
N GLU A 59 12.10 0.00 -19.58
CA GLU A 59 13.41 0.42 -20.09
C GLU A 59 13.38 1.70 -20.93
N ALA A 60 12.25 1.98 -21.59
CA ALA A 60 12.05 3.20 -22.37
C ALA A 60 11.56 4.38 -21.52
N GLY A 61 11.31 4.15 -20.23
CA GLY A 61 10.83 5.15 -19.27
C GLY A 61 9.31 5.33 -19.27
N TYR A 62 8.53 4.45 -19.90
CA TYR A 62 7.08 4.51 -19.83
C TYR A 62 6.58 3.96 -18.49
N LEU A 63 5.64 4.67 -17.88
CA LEU A 63 4.96 4.20 -16.67
C LEU A 63 4.05 3.02 -17.04
N VAL A 64 4.39 1.82 -16.55
CA VAL A 64 3.66 0.58 -16.82
C VAL A 64 2.76 0.14 -15.65
N ALA A 65 3.07 0.54 -14.42
CA ALA A 65 2.25 0.23 -13.26
C ALA A 65 2.37 1.31 -12.16
N THR A 66 1.34 1.42 -11.32
CA THR A 66 1.35 2.26 -10.12
C THR A 66 0.62 1.54 -9.00
N VAL A 67 1.27 1.40 -7.85
CA VAL A 67 0.74 0.77 -6.64
C VAL A 67 0.70 1.80 -5.53
N ASN A 68 -0.49 2.10 -5.01
CA ASN A 68 -0.66 2.98 -3.87
C ASN A 68 -0.67 2.16 -2.58
N PHE A 69 0.05 2.63 -1.56
CA PHE A 69 0.14 1.90 -0.29
C PHE A 69 -1.21 1.85 0.42
N SER A 70 -2.06 2.86 0.22
CA SER A 70 -3.42 2.91 0.76
C SER A 70 -4.32 1.78 0.24
N ASP A 71 -4.14 1.34 -1.01
CA ASP A 71 -4.89 0.20 -1.56
C ASP A 71 -4.37 -1.12 -0.99
N VAL A 72 -3.05 -1.26 -0.89
CA VAL A 72 -2.39 -2.45 -0.34
C VAL A 72 -2.80 -2.69 1.11
N VAL A 73 -2.82 -1.63 1.93
CA VAL A 73 -3.24 -1.73 3.34
C VAL A 73 -4.71 -2.09 3.52
N ARG A 74 -5.59 -1.59 2.64
CA ARG A 74 -7.02 -1.97 2.67
C ARG A 74 -7.23 -3.44 2.33
N ASP A 75 -6.36 -4.00 1.50
CA ASP A 75 -6.42 -5.38 1.08
C ASP A 75 -5.91 -6.36 2.15
N ILE A 76 -5.00 -5.93 3.05
CA ILE A 76 -4.46 -6.77 4.14
C ILE A 76 -5.58 -7.19 5.11
N PRO A 77 -6.00 -8.47 5.14
CA PRO A 77 -7.02 -8.95 6.05
C PRO A 77 -6.42 -9.07 7.46
N GLY A 78 -6.48 -7.98 8.22
CA GLY A 78 -5.94 -7.89 9.58
C GLY A 78 -5.70 -6.46 10.05
N LEU A 79 -5.42 -5.52 9.11
CA LEU A 79 -5.34 -4.08 9.43
C LEU A 79 -6.72 -3.39 9.44
N ARG A 80 -7.81 -4.13 9.25
CA ARG A 80 -9.21 -3.67 9.37
C ARG A 80 -9.67 -3.50 10.83
N SER A 81 -8.79 -3.01 11.71
CA SER A 81 -9.12 -2.66 13.10
C SER A 81 -8.24 -1.46 13.46
N SER A 82 -8.69 -0.22 13.30
CA SER A 82 -9.39 0.47 14.40
C SER A 82 -10.12 1.72 13.88
N SER A 83 -11.13 1.53 13.04
CA SER A 83 -12.19 2.55 12.89
C SER A 83 -13.56 1.91 12.96
N SER A 84 -13.71 0.97 13.89
CA SER A 84 -15.01 0.73 14.50
C SER A 84 -15.24 1.90 15.44
N LYS A 85 -15.78 3.00 14.90
CA LYS A 85 -16.55 3.94 15.70
C LYS A 85 -17.53 3.07 16.49
N ALA A 86 -17.29 2.91 17.79
CA ALA A 86 -18.24 2.24 18.68
C ALA A 86 -19.61 2.89 18.41
N PRO A 87 -20.65 2.13 18.04
CA PRO A 87 -21.99 2.68 18.12
C PRO A 87 -22.17 3.04 19.59
N GLY A 88 -22.28 4.33 19.88
CA GLY A 88 -22.61 4.77 21.23
C GLY A 88 -23.84 4.00 21.68
N GLU A 89 -23.70 3.24 22.75
CA GLU A 89 -24.83 2.73 23.52
C GLU A 89 -25.60 3.96 23.99
N GLU A 90 -26.60 4.41 23.23
CA GLU A 90 -27.62 5.29 23.75
C GLU A 90 -28.40 4.46 24.78
N PRO A 91 -28.35 4.77 26.10
CA PRO A 91 -29.08 3.99 27.09
C PRO A 91 -30.57 4.35 26.99
N GLY A 92 -31.24 3.72 26.04
CA GLY A 92 -32.67 3.84 25.83
C GLY A 92 -33.44 3.15 26.96
N VAL A 93 -33.82 3.95 27.96
CA VAL A 93 -35.03 3.87 28.79
C VAL A 93 -35.47 2.45 29.19
N MET A 94 -35.22 2.11 30.46
CA MET A 94 -35.89 1.00 31.14
C MET A 94 -37.42 1.26 31.12
N ARG A 95 -38.15 0.41 30.39
CA ARG A 95 -39.59 0.21 30.60
C ARG A 95 -39.76 -0.54 31.92
N SER A 96 -40.22 0.16 32.96
CA SER A 96 -40.80 -0.49 34.14
C SER A 96 -42.32 -0.49 34.00
N GLY A 97 -42.91 -1.68 34.15
CA GLY A 97 -44.34 -1.85 34.42
C GLY A 97 -44.66 -1.58 35.89
#